data_AF-A0A9X3D5C1-F1
#
_entry.id   AF-A0A9X3D5C1-F1
#
_cell.length_a   1.000
_cell.length_b   1.000
_cell.length_c   1.000
_cell.angle_alpha   90.00
_cell.angle_beta   90.00
_cell.angle_gamma   90.00
#
_symmetry.space_group_name_H-M   'P 1'
#
loop_
_entity.id
_entity.type
_entity.pdbx_description
1 polymer ?
#
loop_
_entity_poly.entity_id
_entity_poly.type
_entity_poly.pdbx_seq_one_letter_code
_entity_poly.pdbx_strand_id
1 'polypeptide(L)'
;MAREALSARIDGEYEGVPSARVDEHLAECPSCRDWLAMATRQSGVLSELGRSEVPDLSSAVLDEVAPPSATSFAAVHLGVRRNIVRIGLTLAGAAQIVIAMVQMTGADFGMTHGGHPESTHLVNETTAWALALGVCMVVAAWWQRALPGLLVVLSVFTVVLAGYVIHDAIAGQVTLARMLSHLPVVVGLGFAAWGSLPRTPGSRSDGFDLDRWSSGPSPNHRAV
;
A
#
# COMPACT_ATOMS: atom_id res chain seq x y z
N MET A 1 -8.84 20.18 -31.71
CA MET A 1 -10.26 19.86 -31.91
C MET A 1 -10.52 18.38 -32.22
N ALA A 2 -10.31 17.86 -33.44
CA ALA A 2 -10.68 16.45 -33.75
C ALA A 2 -9.99 15.40 -32.86
N ARG A 3 -8.69 15.56 -32.60
CA ARG A 3 -7.94 14.68 -31.68
C ARG A 3 -8.37 14.81 -30.21
N GLU A 4 -8.78 16.00 -29.78
CA GLU A 4 -9.27 16.23 -28.40
C GLU A 4 -10.62 15.54 -28.19
N ALA A 5 -11.54 15.66 -29.16
CA ALA A 5 -12.82 14.95 -29.13
C ALA A 5 -12.63 13.43 -29.15
N LEU A 6 -11.68 12.92 -29.94
CA LEU A 6 -11.33 11.49 -29.96
C LEU A 6 -10.64 11.03 -28.66
N SER A 7 -9.83 11.87 -28.02
CA SER A 7 -9.26 11.58 -26.70
C SER A 7 -10.38 11.45 -25.66
N ALA A 8 -11.30 12.41 -25.61
CA ALA A 8 -12.46 12.36 -24.73
C ALA A 8 -13.28 11.08 -24.96
N ARG A 9 -13.47 10.66 -26.22
CA ARG A 9 -14.13 9.40 -26.57
C ARG A 9 -13.40 8.17 -26.02
N ILE A 10 -12.07 8.14 -26.06
CA ILE A 10 -11.26 7.04 -25.49
C ILE A 10 -11.44 6.98 -23.97
N ASP A 11 -11.54 8.13 -23.31
CA ASP A 11 -11.68 8.24 -21.85
C ASP A 11 -13.14 8.07 -21.37
N GLY A 12 -14.11 7.99 -22.29
CA GLY A 12 -15.55 7.93 -21.99
C GLY A 12 -16.15 9.27 -21.54
N GLU A 13 -15.42 10.36 -21.76
CA GLU A 13 -15.79 11.73 -21.40
C GLU A 13 -16.57 12.42 -22.52
N TYR A 14 -17.18 13.57 -22.20
CA TYR A 14 -17.96 14.34 -23.17
C TYR A 14 -17.07 14.96 -24.27
N GLU A 15 -17.35 14.60 -25.54
CA GLU A 15 -16.51 14.96 -26.71
C GLU A 15 -16.47 16.45 -27.08
N GLY A 16 -17.34 17.29 -26.50
CA GLY A 16 -17.42 18.73 -26.80
C GLY A 16 -17.93 19.09 -28.19
N VAL A 17 -17.94 18.15 -29.13
CA VAL A 17 -18.40 18.26 -30.52
C VAL A 17 -19.33 17.07 -30.82
N PRO A 18 -20.37 17.21 -31.67
CA PRO A 18 -21.22 16.09 -32.05
C PRO A 18 -20.40 14.95 -32.68
N SER A 19 -20.58 13.73 -32.17
CA SER A 19 -19.87 12.53 -32.61
C SER A 19 -19.95 12.31 -34.12
N ALA A 20 -21.12 12.58 -34.72
CA ALA A 20 -21.33 12.49 -36.17
C ALA A 20 -20.36 13.34 -37.00
N ARG A 21 -19.97 14.53 -36.52
CA ARG A 21 -18.98 15.39 -37.21
C ARG A 21 -17.55 14.89 -37.05
N VAL A 22 -17.26 14.24 -35.93
CA VAL A 22 -15.96 13.59 -35.71
C VAL A 22 -15.84 12.36 -36.62
N ASP A 23 -16.93 11.61 -36.82
CA ASP A 23 -16.98 10.42 -37.67
C ASP A 23 -16.86 10.78 -39.16
N GLU A 24 -17.52 11.85 -39.60
CA GLU A 24 -17.36 12.42 -40.96
C GLU A 24 -15.89 12.79 -41.21
N HIS A 25 -15.25 13.46 -40.25
CA HIS A 25 -13.82 13.79 -40.36
C HIS A 25 -12.91 12.56 -40.40
N LEU A 26 -13.24 11.48 -39.68
CA LEU A 26 -12.49 10.22 -39.72
C LEU A 26 -12.60 9.52 -41.09
N ALA A 27 -13.71 9.68 -41.80
CA ALA A 27 -13.87 9.14 -43.15
C ALA A 27 -12.89 9.79 -44.15
N GLU A 28 -12.62 11.09 -43.98
CA GLU A 28 -11.82 11.88 -44.91
C GLU A 28 -10.35 12.01 -44.51
N CYS A 29 -9.99 11.83 -43.23
CA CYS A 29 -8.66 12.11 -42.71
C CYS A 29 -7.91 10.84 -42.27
N PRO A 30 -6.95 10.32 -43.07
CA PRO A 30 -6.11 9.18 -42.68
C PRO A 30 -5.28 9.45 -41.42
N SER A 31 -4.74 10.66 -41.27
CA SER A 31 -3.85 10.99 -40.14
C SER A 31 -4.55 10.95 -38.78
N CYS A 32 -5.86 11.24 -38.73
CA CYS A 32 -6.67 11.12 -37.51
C CYS A 32 -7.05 9.66 -37.23
N ARG A 33 -7.24 8.83 -38.26
CA ARG A 33 -7.45 7.37 -38.10
C ARG A 33 -6.20 6.68 -37.56
N ASP A 34 -5.03 7.00 -38.11
CA ASP A 34 -3.75 6.44 -37.66
C ASP A 34 -3.46 6.85 -36.21
N TRP A 35 -3.74 8.11 -35.88
CA TRP A 35 -3.61 8.61 -34.51
C TRP A 35 -4.55 7.89 -33.54
N LEU A 36 -5.84 7.72 -33.90
CA LEU A 36 -6.81 7.01 -33.07
C LEU A 36 -6.38 5.56 -32.83
N ALA A 37 -5.95 4.85 -33.87
CA ALA A 37 -5.46 3.48 -33.76
C ALA A 37 -4.22 3.38 -32.84
N MET A 38 -3.32 4.37 -32.90
CA MET A 38 -2.17 4.43 -31.99
C MET A 38 -2.59 4.70 -30.54
N ALA A 39 -3.46 5.68 -30.34
CA ALA A 39 -3.93 6.09 -29.01
C ALA A 39 -4.69 4.96 -28.30
N THR A 40 -5.58 4.25 -29.00
CA THR A 40 -6.32 3.11 -28.44
C THR A 40 -5.40 1.94 -28.07
N ARG A 41 -4.33 1.69 -28.84
CA ARG A 41 -3.35 0.66 -28.46
C ARG A 41 -2.58 1.03 -27.19
N GLN A 42 -2.17 2.29 -27.06
CA GLN A 42 -1.45 2.77 -25.87
C GLN A 42 -2.34 2.76 -24.63
N SER A 43 -3.59 3.21 -24.73
CA SER A 43 -4.54 3.15 -23.62
C SER A 43 -4.87 1.72 -23.23
N GLY A 44 -4.92 0.78 -24.19
CA GLY A 44 -5.05 -0.65 -23.94
C GLY A 44 -3.90 -1.21 -23.10
N VAL A 45 -2.65 -0.94 -23.49
CA VAL A 45 -1.45 -1.38 -22.75
C VAL A 45 -1.42 -0.79 -21.34
N LEU A 46 -1.73 0.50 -21.17
CA LEU A 46 -1.81 1.14 -19.84
C LEU A 46 -2.94 0.55 -18.99
N SER A 47 -4.08 0.25 -19.59
CA SER A 47 -5.21 -0.40 -18.90
C SER A 47 -4.88 -1.83 -18.49
N GLU A 48 -4.11 -2.57 -19.30
CA GLU A 48 -3.62 -3.91 -18.96
C GLU A 48 -2.56 -3.87 -17.84
N LEU A 49 -1.64 -2.91 -17.87
CA LEU A 49 -0.68 -2.69 -16.79
C LEU A 49 -1.37 -2.25 -15.49
N GLY A 50 -2.46 -1.47 -15.59
CA GLY A 50 -3.31 -1.07 -14.46
C GLY A 50 -4.22 -2.19 -13.94
N ARG A 51 -4.61 -3.13 -14.82
CA ARG A 51 -5.25 -4.41 -14.48
C ARG A 51 -4.21 -5.43 -14.00
N SER A 52 -3.43 -5.06 -12.99
CA SER A 52 -2.79 -6.08 -12.13
C SER A 52 -3.93 -6.87 -11.49
N GLU A 53 -4.20 -8.11 -11.96
CA GLU A 53 -5.18 -9.09 -11.46
C GLU A 53 -5.93 -8.58 -10.22
N VAL A 54 -6.90 -7.68 -10.44
CA VAL A 54 -7.71 -7.16 -9.35
C VAL A 54 -8.67 -8.31 -9.08
N PRO A 55 -8.56 -9.00 -7.93
CA PRO A 55 -9.45 -10.10 -7.61
C PRO A 55 -10.88 -9.58 -7.73
N ASP A 56 -11.80 -10.39 -8.24
CA ASP A 56 -13.20 -9.98 -8.34
C ASP A 56 -13.75 -9.68 -6.93
N LEU A 57 -13.79 -8.39 -6.60
CA LEU A 57 -14.26 -7.88 -5.31
C LEU A 57 -15.78 -7.69 -5.32
N SER A 58 -16.51 -8.03 -6.39
CA SER A 58 -17.95 -7.86 -6.44
C SER A 58 -18.65 -8.58 -5.28
N SER A 59 -18.23 -9.81 -4.98
CA SER A 59 -18.68 -10.57 -3.82
C SER A 59 -18.27 -9.93 -2.49
N ALA A 60 -17.03 -9.43 -2.37
CA ALA A 60 -16.53 -8.76 -1.16
C ALA A 60 -17.24 -7.41 -0.89
N VAL A 61 -17.60 -6.67 -1.94
CA VAL A 61 -18.37 -5.41 -1.84
C VAL A 61 -19.83 -5.69 -1.47
N LEU A 62 -20.43 -6.74 -2.07
CA LEU A 62 -21.77 -7.18 -1.68
C LEU A 62 -21.81 -7.71 -0.24
N ASP A 63 -20.75 -8.39 0.21
CA ASP A 63 -20.58 -8.85 1.59
C ASP A 63 -20.33 -7.70 2.58
N GLU A 64 -19.71 -6.59 2.16
CA GLU A 64 -19.55 -5.38 3.00
C GLU A 64 -20.86 -4.60 3.15
N VAL A 65 -21.72 -4.64 2.13
CA VAL A 65 -23.08 -4.06 2.18
C VAL A 65 -24.04 -4.97 2.97
N ALA A 66 -23.78 -6.28 2.97
CA ALA A 66 -24.44 -7.19 3.90
C ALA A 66 -23.96 -6.88 5.33
N PRO A 67 -24.86 -6.81 6.34
CA PRO A 67 -24.43 -6.66 7.71
C PRO A 67 -23.50 -7.83 8.06
N PRO A 68 -22.29 -7.57 8.59
CA PRO A 68 -21.32 -8.62 8.83
C PRO A 68 -21.97 -9.66 9.73
N SER A 69 -21.99 -10.91 9.27
CA SER A 69 -22.18 -12.02 10.20
C SER A 69 -20.98 -11.96 11.17
N ALA A 70 -21.23 -11.42 12.36
CA ALA A 70 -20.23 -11.05 13.36
C ALA A 70 -19.46 -12.25 13.96
N THR A 71 -19.50 -13.42 13.31
CA THR A 71 -19.17 -14.73 13.86
C THR A 71 -18.11 -15.50 13.08
N SER A 72 -17.58 -14.98 11.96
CA SER A 72 -16.46 -15.66 11.30
C SER A 72 -15.14 -15.40 12.07
N PHE A 73 -14.49 -16.47 12.52
CA PHE A 73 -13.19 -16.43 13.20
C PHE A 73 -12.13 -15.64 12.40
N ALA A 74 -12.22 -15.68 11.07
CA ALA A 74 -11.37 -14.92 10.15
C ALA A 74 -11.53 -13.39 10.28
N ALA A 75 -12.77 -12.89 10.41
CA ALA A 75 -13.03 -11.47 10.59
C ALA A 75 -12.48 -10.95 11.92
N VAL A 76 -12.64 -11.72 13.00
CA VAL A 76 -12.08 -11.40 14.33
C VAL A 76 -10.55 -11.37 14.27
N HIS A 77 -9.92 -12.40 13.69
CA HIS A 77 -8.47 -12.47 13.56
C HIS A 77 -7.89 -11.30 12.75
N LEU A 78 -8.58 -10.88 11.68
CA LEU A 78 -8.17 -9.74 10.87
C LEU A 78 -8.26 -8.42 11.65
N GLY A 79 -9.33 -8.24 12.45
CA GLY A 79 -9.48 -7.09 13.35
C GLY A 79 -8.38 -7.03 14.42
N VAL A 80 -8.06 -8.18 15.03
CA VAL A 80 -6.97 -8.30 16.02
C VAL A 80 -5.62 -7.98 15.37
N ARG A 81 -5.28 -8.59 14.21
CA ARG A 81 -4.03 -8.29 13.48
C ARG A 81 -3.91 -6.80 13.16
N ARG A 82 -4.98 -6.17 12.66
CA ARG A 82 -4.98 -4.73 12.38
C ARG A 82 -4.71 -3.90 13.63
N ASN A 83 -5.32 -4.25 14.76
CA ASN A 83 -5.11 -3.56 16.03
C ASN A 83 -3.68 -3.76 16.56
N ILE A 84 -3.13 -4.97 16.45
CA ILE A 84 -1.74 -5.26 16.83
C ILE A 84 -0.76 -4.44 15.98
N VAL A 85 -0.92 -4.43 14.65
CA VAL A 85 -0.07 -3.63 13.75
C VAL A 85 -0.17 -2.15 14.08
N ARG A 86 -1.38 -1.64 14.35
CA ARG A 86 -1.60 -0.25 14.76
C ARG A 86 -0.87 0.10 16.04
N ILE A 87 -1.06 -0.71 17.09
CA ILE A 87 -0.41 -0.50 18.39
C ILE A 87 1.10 -0.61 18.23
N GLY A 88 1.59 -1.62 17.53
CA GLY A 88 3.01 -1.86 17.28
C GLY A 88 3.69 -0.69 16.57
N LEU A 89 3.13 -0.21 15.47
CA LEU A 89 3.65 0.95 14.74
C LEU A 89 3.57 2.24 15.56
N THR A 90 2.50 2.42 16.33
CA THR A 90 2.35 3.60 17.20
C THR A 90 3.41 3.61 18.30
N LEU A 91 3.65 2.48 18.95
CA LEU A 91 4.67 2.35 20.00
C LEU A 91 6.08 2.49 19.45
N ALA A 92 6.39 1.82 18.32
CA ALA A 92 7.68 1.96 17.65
C ALA A 92 7.95 3.39 17.19
N GLY A 93 6.94 4.03 16.57
CA GLY A 93 6.99 5.44 16.17
C GLY A 93 7.19 6.38 17.35
N ALA A 94 6.43 6.22 18.42
CA ALA A 94 6.55 7.03 19.63
C ALA A 94 7.92 6.87 20.29
N ALA A 95 8.43 5.64 20.41
CA ALA A 95 9.78 5.39 20.94
C ALA A 95 10.86 6.08 20.10
N GLN A 96 10.76 5.99 18.76
CA GLN A 96 11.68 6.67 17.85
C GLN A 96 11.63 8.20 18.00
N ILE A 97 10.43 8.78 18.13
CA ILE A 97 10.25 10.22 18.36
C ILE A 97 10.89 10.64 19.68
N VAL A 98 10.66 9.88 20.76
CA VAL A 98 11.25 10.17 22.08
C VAL A 98 12.78 10.11 22.00
N ILE A 99 13.35 9.09 21.37
CA ILE A 99 14.80 8.96 21.19
C ILE A 99 15.36 10.14 20.37
N ALA A 100 14.67 10.57 19.31
CA ALA A 100 15.06 11.73 18.53
C ALA A 100 15.00 13.03 19.37
N MET A 101 13.93 13.25 20.13
CA MET A 101 13.81 14.41 21.02
C MET A 101 14.89 14.45 22.11
N VAL A 102 15.23 13.30 22.69
CA VAL A 102 16.31 13.18 23.68
C VAL A 102 17.66 13.56 23.06
N GLN A 103 17.93 13.14 21.82
CA GLN A 103 19.14 13.54 21.09
C GLN A 103 19.19 15.05 20.81
N MET A 104 18.06 15.70 20.51
CA MET A 104 18.00 17.16 20.34
C MET A 104 18.42 17.93 21.60
N THR A 105 18.25 17.34 22.79
CA THR A 105 18.68 17.95 24.06
C THR A 105 20.16 17.76 24.38
N GLY A 106 20.92 17.10 23.50
CA GLY A 106 22.35 16.84 23.68
C GLY A 106 22.66 15.61 24.53
N ALA A 107 21.69 14.72 24.77
CA ALA A 107 21.92 13.45 25.43
C ALA A 107 22.46 12.42 24.42
N ASP A 108 23.63 11.86 24.75
CA ASP A 108 24.46 11.15 23.79
C ASP A 108 24.29 9.62 23.93
N PHE A 109 23.83 8.94 22.87
CA PHE A 109 23.72 7.47 22.83
C PHE A 109 25.01 6.80 22.31
N GLY A 110 26.17 7.38 22.65
CA GLY A 110 27.48 6.89 22.21
C GLY A 110 27.88 7.36 20.81
N MET A 111 27.52 8.58 20.42
CA MET A 111 28.04 9.24 19.21
C MET A 111 29.05 10.31 19.66
N THR A 112 30.33 9.93 19.75
CA THR A 112 31.42 10.77 20.27
C THR A 112 31.34 12.23 19.80
N HIS A 113 31.06 13.15 20.74
CA HIS A 113 31.02 14.59 20.49
C HIS A 113 32.44 15.16 20.36
N GLY A 114 32.95 15.22 19.13
CA GLY A 114 34.01 16.18 18.79
C GLY A 114 33.38 17.57 18.70
N GLY A 115 33.84 18.52 19.53
CA GLY A 115 33.31 19.89 19.66
C GLY A 115 33.53 20.81 18.44
N HIS A 116 33.32 20.31 17.23
CA HIS A 116 33.38 21.07 15.99
C HIS A 116 31.97 21.48 15.53
N PRO A 117 31.75 22.71 15.03
CA PRO A 117 30.43 23.18 14.57
C PRO A 117 29.75 22.25 13.54
N GLU A 118 30.55 21.55 12.73
CA GLU A 118 30.03 20.60 11.74
C GLU A 118 29.36 19.36 12.35
N SER A 119 29.76 18.93 13.56
CA SER A 119 29.13 17.80 14.25
C SER A 119 27.72 18.13 14.71
N THR A 120 27.44 19.39 15.07
CA THR A 120 26.10 19.84 15.45
C THR A 120 25.13 19.85 14.27
N HIS A 121 25.59 20.22 13.07
CA HIS A 121 24.76 20.18 11.86
C HIS A 121 24.38 18.75 11.46
N LEU A 122 25.34 17.81 11.51
CA LEU A 122 25.11 16.38 11.27
C LEU A 122 24.14 15.77 12.29
N VAL A 123 24.26 16.13 13.57
CA VAL A 123 23.33 15.67 14.62
C VAL A 123 21.92 16.20 14.36
N ASN A 124 21.76 17.47 13.97
CA ASN A 124 20.44 18.01 13.65
C ASN A 124 19.79 17.32 12.44
N GLU A 125 20.56 17.06 11.38
CA GLU A 125 20.07 16.38 10.18
C GLU A 125 19.65 14.93 10.48
N THR A 126 20.53 14.16 11.13
CA THR A 126 20.24 12.76 11.52
C THR A 126 19.07 12.67 12.50
N THR A 127 18.95 13.60 13.43
CA THR A 127 17.85 13.64 14.38
C THR A 127 16.52 14.02 13.72
N ALA A 128 16.54 14.98 12.78
CA ALA A 128 15.36 15.31 11.98
C ALA A 128 14.88 14.11 11.16
N TRP A 129 15.82 13.36 10.58
CA TRP A 129 15.54 12.15 9.82
C TRP A 129 14.94 11.04 10.70
N ALA A 130 15.50 10.82 11.90
CA ALA A 130 14.97 9.87 12.89
C ALA A 130 13.55 10.27 13.37
N LEU A 131 13.32 11.56 13.61
CA LEU A 131 12.02 12.10 13.98
C LEU A 131 10.99 11.87 12.86
N ALA A 132 11.36 12.14 11.61
CA ALA A 132 10.51 11.95 10.45
C ALA A 132 10.07 10.48 10.30
N LEU A 133 11.00 9.52 10.42
CA LEU A 133 10.63 8.10 10.43
C LEU A 133 9.65 7.76 11.55
N GLY A 134 9.90 8.28 12.75
CA GLY A 134 9.01 8.12 13.90
C GLY A 134 7.59 8.58 13.60
N VAL A 135 7.46 9.78 13.03
CA VAL A 135 6.17 10.35 12.60
C VAL A 135 5.53 9.50 11.50
N CYS A 136 6.29 9.08 10.48
CA CYS A 136 5.77 8.23 9.40
C CYS A 136 5.23 6.89 9.91
N MET A 137 5.88 6.28 10.92
CA MET A 137 5.39 5.06 11.57
C MET A 137 4.04 5.30 12.27
N VAL A 138 3.91 6.39 13.03
CA VAL A 138 2.64 6.76 13.68
C VAL A 138 1.56 7.04 12.64
N VAL A 139 1.86 7.81 11.59
CA VAL A 139 0.90 8.11 10.52
C VAL A 139 0.45 6.84 9.81
N ALA A 140 1.36 5.92 9.47
CA ALA A 140 1.02 4.67 8.80
C ALA A 140 0.19 3.70 9.67
N ALA A 141 0.30 3.80 11.01
CA ALA A 141 -0.57 3.06 11.91
C ALA A 141 -2.05 3.38 11.62
N TRP A 142 -2.39 4.66 11.49
CA TRP A 142 -3.76 5.12 11.27
C TRP A 142 -4.14 5.15 9.79
N TRP A 143 -3.18 5.43 8.90
CA TRP A 143 -3.38 5.52 7.46
C TRP A 143 -2.75 4.34 6.72
N GLN A 144 -3.46 3.21 6.71
CA GLN A 144 -2.96 1.94 6.17
C GLN A 144 -2.54 2.01 4.68
N ARG A 145 -3.06 2.96 3.91
CA ARG A 145 -2.61 3.19 2.52
C ARG A 145 -1.13 3.61 2.42
N ALA A 146 -0.55 4.15 3.48
CA ALA A 146 0.85 4.57 3.53
C ALA A 146 1.83 3.41 3.88
N LEU A 147 1.33 2.26 4.35
CA LEU A 147 2.14 1.12 4.79
C LEU A 147 3.12 0.59 3.72
N PRO A 148 2.72 0.38 2.45
CA PRO A 148 3.64 -0.15 1.44
C PRO A 148 4.82 0.78 1.18
N GLY A 149 4.56 2.10 1.13
CA GLY A 149 5.63 3.09 0.98
C GLY A 149 6.56 3.11 2.19
N LEU A 150 5.99 3.09 3.40
CA LEU A 150 6.77 3.01 4.63
C LEU A 150 7.60 1.72 4.71
N LEU A 151 7.06 0.58 4.28
CA LEU A 151 7.77 -0.70 4.23
C LEU A 151 9.04 -0.58 3.38
N VAL A 152 8.94 0.00 2.18
CA VAL A 152 10.09 0.18 1.29
C VAL A 152 11.15 1.05 1.95
N VAL A 153 10.75 2.21 2.48
CA VAL A 153 11.67 3.15 3.15
C VAL A 153 12.36 2.50 4.35
N LEU A 154 11.60 1.86 5.24
CA LEU A 154 12.15 1.19 6.43
C LEU A 154 13.06 0.01 6.06
N SER A 155 12.73 -0.73 5.00
CA SER A 155 13.55 -1.86 4.52
C SER A 155 14.91 -1.38 4.05
N VAL A 156 14.94 -0.40 3.14
CA VAL A 156 16.18 0.17 2.61
C VAL A 156 17.01 0.78 3.73
N PHE A 157 16.38 1.58 4.59
CA PHE A 157 17.07 2.18 5.72
C PHE A 157 17.67 1.14 6.66
N THR A 158 16.93 0.09 7.02
CA THR A 158 17.39 -0.95 7.94
C THR A 158 18.60 -1.70 7.37
N VAL A 159 18.60 -1.99 6.07
CA VAL A 159 19.73 -2.65 5.40
C VAL A 159 20.98 -1.77 5.42
N VAL A 160 20.84 -0.49 5.06
CA VAL A 160 21.96 0.46 5.06
C VAL A 160 22.48 0.68 6.48
N LEU A 161 21.58 0.88 7.45
CA LEU A 161 21.93 1.05 8.86
C LEU A 161 22.64 -0.19 9.42
N ALA A 162 22.19 -1.40 9.08
CA ALA A 162 22.85 -2.63 9.49
C ALA A 162 24.30 -2.69 8.98
N GLY A 163 24.56 -2.24 7.75
CA GLY A 163 25.93 -2.12 7.21
C GLY A 163 26.81 -1.22 8.08
N TYR A 164 26.32 -0.03 8.46
CA TYR A 164 27.04 0.86 9.38
C TYR A 164 27.27 0.26 10.76
N VAL A 165 26.24 -0.39 11.35
CA VAL A 165 26.37 -1.03 12.66
C VAL A 165 27.39 -2.17 12.62
N ILE A 166 27.41 -2.98 11.56
CA ILE A 166 28.41 -4.06 11.37
C ILE A 166 29.81 -3.47 11.23
N HIS A 167 29.97 -2.44 10.41
CA HIS A 167 31.25 -1.74 10.24
C HIS A 167 31.77 -1.21 11.58
N ASP A 168 30.92 -0.52 12.33
CA ASP A 168 31.28 0.06 13.63
C ASP A 168 31.54 -1.01 14.69
N ALA A 169 30.85 -2.15 14.63
CA ALA A 169 31.11 -3.30 15.48
C ALA A 169 32.48 -3.92 15.20
N ILE A 170 32.86 -4.07 13.92
CA ILE A 170 34.19 -4.55 13.53
C ILE A 170 35.28 -3.56 13.98
N ALA A 171 35.00 -2.27 13.94
CA ALA A 171 35.89 -1.21 14.43
C ALA A 171 35.93 -1.08 15.97
N GLY A 172 35.13 -1.86 16.70
CA GLY A 172 35.02 -1.79 18.16
C GLY A 172 34.37 -0.51 18.69
N GLN A 173 33.62 0.21 17.85
CA GLN A 173 32.99 1.51 18.13
C GLN A 173 31.49 1.41 18.45
N VAL A 174 30.98 0.20 18.70
CA VAL A 174 29.57 -0.02 19.02
C VAL A 174 29.34 -0.06 20.53
N THR A 175 28.42 0.79 21.00
CA THR A 175 27.90 0.73 22.36
C THR A 175 26.58 -0.05 22.38
N LEU A 176 26.27 -0.66 23.53
CA LEU A 176 24.96 -1.30 23.74
C LEU A 176 23.81 -0.28 23.58
N ALA A 177 24.01 0.95 24.04
CA ALA A 177 23.04 2.03 23.89
C ALA A 177 22.74 2.35 22.41
N ARG A 178 23.78 2.37 21.56
CA ARG A 178 23.62 2.55 20.10
C ARG A 178 22.86 1.39 19.47
N MET A 179 23.13 0.15 19.85
CA MET A 179 22.36 -1.00 19.35
C MET A 179 20.88 -0.90 19.73
N LEU A 180 20.59 -0.54 20.98
CA LEU A 180 19.22 -0.44 21.49
C LEU A 180 18.42 0.71 20.86
N SER A 181 19.08 1.81 20.50
CA SER A 181 18.40 2.96 19.85
C SER A 181 17.91 2.65 18.43
N HIS A 182 18.44 1.59 17.80
CA HIS A 182 17.98 1.13 16.49
C HIS A 182 16.84 0.11 16.56
N LEU A 183 16.51 -0.45 17.73
CA LEU A 183 15.43 -1.44 17.85
C LEU A 183 14.06 -0.94 17.36
N PRO A 184 13.61 0.30 17.63
CA PRO A 184 12.30 0.76 17.20
C PRO A 184 12.12 0.70 15.68
N VAL A 185 13.17 0.96 14.89
CA VAL A 185 13.08 0.93 13.43
C VAL A 185 12.88 -0.49 12.90
N VAL A 186 13.56 -1.47 13.49
CA VAL A 186 13.44 -2.89 13.12
C VAL A 186 12.07 -3.44 13.53
N VAL A 187 11.58 -3.06 14.72
CA VAL A 187 10.22 -3.40 15.18
C VAL A 187 9.17 -2.79 14.25
N GLY A 188 9.34 -1.52 13.88
CA GLY A 188 8.48 -0.83 12.92
C GLY A 188 8.45 -1.52 11.56
N LEU A 189 9.62 -1.94 11.05
CA LEU A 189 9.73 -2.72 9.81
C LEU A 189 8.97 -4.05 9.91
N GLY A 190 9.12 -4.77 11.02
CA GLY A 190 8.40 -6.04 11.26
C GLY A 190 6.88 -5.86 11.25
N PHE A 191 6.37 -4.83 11.91
CA PHE A 191 4.94 -4.53 11.89
C PHE A 191 4.46 -4.02 10.52
N ALA A 192 5.27 -3.25 9.80
CA ALA A 192 4.94 -2.82 8.44
C ALA A 192 4.87 -4.01 7.47
N ALA A 193 5.83 -4.94 7.57
CA ALA A 193 5.84 -6.18 6.80
C ALA A 193 4.61 -7.04 7.11
N TRP A 194 4.36 -7.29 8.40
CA TRP A 194 3.16 -8.02 8.82
C TRP A 194 1.88 -7.30 8.42
N GLY A 195 1.81 -5.98 8.47
CA GLY A 195 0.66 -5.21 7.97
C GLY A 195 0.42 -5.38 6.47
N SER A 196 1.50 -5.58 5.70
CA SER A 196 1.49 -5.64 4.23
C SER A 196 1.30 -7.05 3.66
N LEU A 197 1.43 -8.11 4.48
CA LEU A 197 1.24 -9.49 4.00
C LEU A 197 -0.15 -9.70 3.35
N PRO A 198 -0.21 -10.33 2.15
CA PRO A 198 -1.46 -10.61 1.45
C PRO A 198 -2.47 -11.33 2.35
N ARG A 199 -3.75 -11.02 2.15
CA ARG A 199 -4.83 -11.80 2.78
C ARG A 199 -4.89 -13.12 2.05
N THR A 200 -4.62 -14.24 2.71
CA THR A 200 -4.97 -15.55 2.18
C THR A 200 -6.50 -15.58 2.02
N PRO A 201 -7.04 -15.69 0.80
CA PRO A 201 -8.46 -15.95 0.64
C PRO A 201 -8.72 -17.30 1.31
N GLY A 202 -9.56 -17.31 2.35
CA GLY A 202 -10.06 -18.59 2.86
C GLY A 202 -10.74 -19.28 1.69
N SER A 203 -10.30 -20.50 1.34
CA SER A 203 -10.99 -21.34 0.38
C SER A 203 -12.35 -21.69 0.97
N ARG A 204 -13.31 -20.79 0.81
CA ARG A 204 -14.71 -21.10 1.06
C ARG A 204 -15.16 -21.86 -0.18
N SER A 205 -14.89 -23.17 -0.16
CA SER A 205 -15.61 -24.13 -0.99
C SER A 205 -17.05 -24.18 -0.45
N ASP A 206 -17.79 -23.09 -0.61
CA ASP A 206 -19.23 -23.18 -0.56
C ASP A 206 -19.60 -23.90 -1.85
N GLY A 207 -19.83 -25.20 -1.70
CA GLY A 207 -20.36 -26.04 -2.76
C GLY A 207 -21.58 -25.35 -3.33
N PHE A 208 -21.41 -24.75 -4.50
CA PHE A 208 -22.51 -24.36 -5.36
C PHE A 208 -23.18 -25.68 -5.74
N ASP A 209 -24.21 -26.04 -4.97
CA ASP A 209 -25.01 -27.24 -5.12
C ASP A 209 -25.78 -27.17 -6.44
N LEU A 210 -25.09 -27.52 -7.54
CA LEU A 210 -25.63 -27.58 -8.89
C LEU A 210 -26.82 -28.55 -8.96
N ASP A 211 -26.96 -29.47 -8.00
CA ASP A 211 -28.05 -30.44 -7.96
C ASP A 211 -29.40 -29.77 -7.65
N ARG A 212 -29.40 -28.64 -6.93
CA ARG A 212 -30.64 -27.92 -6.56
C ARG A 212 -31.36 -27.26 -7.73
N TRP A 213 -30.66 -26.94 -8.82
CA TRP A 213 -31.26 -26.37 -10.03
C TRP A 213 -31.66 -27.45 -11.05
N SER A 214 -31.12 -28.67 -10.93
CA SER A 214 -31.40 -29.77 -11.87
C SER A 214 -32.75 -30.47 -11.62
N SER A 215 -33.30 -30.37 -10.41
CA SER A 215 -34.63 -30.88 -10.08
C SER A 215 -35.72 -29.89 -10.51
N GLY A 216 -36.10 -29.94 -11.79
CA GLY A 216 -37.30 -29.27 -12.29
C GLY A 216 -38.58 -29.78 -11.59
N PRO A 217 -39.68 -29.00 -11.62
CA PRO A 217 -40.93 -29.37 -10.95
C PRO A 217 -41.48 -30.69 -11.50
N SER A 218 -41.77 -31.65 -10.62
CA SER A 218 -42.40 -32.91 -10.98
C SER A 218 -43.80 -32.67 -11.57
N PRO A 219 -44.19 -33.37 -12.66
CA PRO A 219 -45.52 -33.23 -13.21
C PRO A 219 -46.54 -33.85 -12.25
N ASN A 220 -47.44 -33.01 -11.73
CA ASN A 220 -48.61 -33.46 -10.99
C ASN A 220 -49.50 -34.33 -11.90
N HIS A 221 -49.53 -35.64 -11.66
CA HIS A 221 -50.61 -36.49 -12.14
C HIS A 221 -51.88 -36.21 -11.32
N ARG A 222 -52.79 -35.42 -11.90
CA ARG A 222 -54.21 -35.49 -11.55
C ARG A 222 -54.83 -36.65 -12.33
N ALA A 223 -55.17 -37.73 -11.64
CA ALA A 223 -56.05 -38.77 -12.17
C ALA A 223 -57.50 -38.37 -11.88
N VAL A 224 -58.30 -38.38 -12.95
CA VAL A 224 -59.75 -38.56 -12.94
C VAL A 224 -60.03 -40.05 -12.82
#